data_AF-A0A0Q4H2I3-F1
#
_entry.id   AF-A0A0Q4H2I3-F1
#
_cell.length_a   1.000
_cell.length_b   1.000
_cell.length_c   1.000
_cell.angle_alpha   90.00
_cell.angle_beta   90.00
_cell.angle_gamma   90.00
#
_symmetry.space_group_name_H-M   'P 1'
#
loop_
_entity.id
_entity.type
_entity.pdbx_description
1 polymer ?
#
loop_
_entity_poly.entity_id
_entity_poly.type
_entity_poly.pdbx_seq_one_letter_code
_entity_poly.pdbx_strand_id
1 'polypeptide(L)'
;MLDKLNDFTQSHGALPRGRGLVTGTIALTLGILSFLGVLAFLFPQYLTTPELRKSYNVDLMRQILLGALVVGGGLSLVNILFNRSRWLSAAAFLLVTSAALLGGHKVPVHDFADGTPYIGLDWFVLDLFGSALIFIFIEKLFALRKDQPVFRAEWQCDLHHFIVNHMVVGFVLLATNLMVHKFFGWAASDGIRGWVQGLNFWVALFLIVLVADLVQYWTHRAYHEVPTLWRLHAVHHSVKSMDWLAGSRQHIGELLITRTLVLAPIYVLGFSKEVIDAYIVIVGFQAVFNHANVSVRLGPLRYLIVTPNFHHWHHSQDDAALDRNYAAHFAFLDYLFGTAVKSDQRWPKDYGVKGDYVPVGFVQQFKFPFTWKG
;
A
#
# COMPACT_ATOMS: atom_id res chain seq x y z
N MET A 1 -18.76 -5.98 25.25
CA MET A 1 -18.08 -6.67 24.12
C MET A 1 -17.43 -5.66 23.20
N LEU A 2 -18.18 -4.66 22.75
CA LEU A 2 -17.71 -3.60 21.86
C LEU A 2 -16.55 -2.78 22.46
N ASP A 3 -16.60 -2.40 23.73
CA ASP A 3 -15.51 -1.62 24.35
C ASP A 3 -14.17 -2.39 24.30
N LYS A 4 -14.17 -3.68 24.65
CA LYS A 4 -12.97 -4.53 24.55
C LYS A 4 -12.46 -4.68 23.11
N LEU A 5 -13.37 -4.68 22.14
CA LEU A 5 -13.00 -4.70 20.73
C LEU A 5 -12.36 -3.38 20.33
N ASN A 6 -12.92 -2.25 20.75
CA ASN A 6 -12.38 -0.92 20.51
C ASN A 6 -11.01 -0.74 21.16
N ASP A 7 -10.86 -1.13 22.43
CA ASP A 7 -9.58 -1.08 23.13
C ASP A 7 -8.53 -1.93 22.41
N PHE A 8 -8.92 -3.10 21.91
CA PHE A 8 -8.03 -3.98 21.17
C PHE A 8 -7.63 -3.42 19.80
N THR A 9 -8.59 -2.89 19.02
CA THR A 9 -8.29 -2.32 17.70
C THR A 9 -7.47 -1.04 17.82
N GLN A 10 -7.56 -0.31 18.93
CA GLN A 10 -6.72 0.85 19.24
C GLN A 10 -5.38 0.48 19.91
N SER A 11 -5.22 -0.77 20.36
CA SER A 11 -3.98 -1.23 20.97
C SER A 11 -2.86 -1.46 19.94
N HIS A 12 -1.63 -1.46 20.44
CA HIS A 12 -0.42 -1.80 19.70
C HIS A 12 0.49 -2.64 20.62
N GLY A 13 1.48 -3.31 20.04
CA GLY A 13 2.40 -4.19 20.76
C GLY A 13 2.36 -5.63 20.26
N ALA A 14 3.16 -6.47 20.91
CA ALA A 14 3.14 -7.92 20.66
C ALA A 14 1.84 -8.53 21.21
N LEU A 15 1.19 -9.39 20.43
CA LEU A 15 0.03 -10.13 20.90
C LEU A 15 0.45 -11.20 21.93
N PRO A 16 -0.08 -11.16 23.18
CA PRO A 16 0.24 -12.16 24.19
C PRO A 16 -0.12 -13.58 23.75
N ARG A 17 0.85 -14.50 23.85
CA ARG A 17 0.65 -15.93 23.57
C ARG A 17 -0.15 -16.59 24.69
N GLY A 18 -0.76 -17.74 24.40
CA GLY A 18 -1.48 -18.57 25.39
C GLY A 18 -2.88 -18.08 25.80
N ARG A 19 -3.25 -16.82 25.51
CA ARG A 19 -4.58 -16.26 25.83
C ARG A 19 -5.61 -16.33 24.70
N GLY A 20 -5.25 -16.94 23.57
CA GLY A 20 -6.10 -17.01 22.36
C GLY A 20 -6.22 -15.68 21.59
N LEU A 21 -5.40 -14.67 21.90
CA LEU A 21 -5.40 -13.40 21.17
C LEU A 21 -4.89 -13.55 19.74
N VAL A 22 -3.81 -14.31 19.54
CA VAL A 22 -3.28 -14.60 18.19
C VAL A 22 -4.31 -15.35 17.34
N THR A 23 -4.83 -16.48 17.85
CA THR A 23 -5.83 -17.29 17.12
C THR A 23 -7.14 -16.52 16.93
N GLY A 24 -7.56 -15.70 17.90
CA GLY A 24 -8.74 -14.86 17.79
C GLY A 24 -8.56 -13.72 16.77
N THR A 25 -7.35 -13.16 16.65
CA THR A 25 -7.04 -12.14 15.63
C THR A 25 -7.08 -12.77 14.24
N ILE A 26 -6.45 -13.94 14.06
CA ILE A 26 -6.52 -14.69 12.81
C ILE A 26 -7.97 -15.01 12.44
N ALA A 27 -8.76 -15.50 13.40
CA ALA A 27 -10.17 -15.79 13.20
C ALA A 27 -10.98 -14.55 12.80
N LEU A 28 -10.74 -13.40 13.47
CA LEU A 28 -11.41 -12.14 13.15
C LEU A 28 -11.05 -11.68 11.73
N THR A 29 -9.77 -11.70 11.37
CA THR A 29 -9.31 -11.34 10.02
C THR A 29 -9.95 -12.24 8.96
N LEU A 30 -9.92 -13.56 9.15
CA LEU A 30 -10.57 -14.51 8.24
C LEU A 30 -12.09 -14.29 8.16
N GLY A 31 -12.73 -13.97 9.28
CA GLY A 31 -14.16 -13.64 9.32
C GLY A 31 -14.50 -12.38 8.52
N ILE A 32 -13.74 -11.30 8.70
CA ILE A 32 -13.88 -10.05 7.92
C ILE A 32 -13.68 -10.34 6.44
N LEU A 33 -12.60 -11.03 6.07
CA LEU A 33 -12.29 -11.35 4.67
C LEU A 33 -13.35 -12.23 4.04
N SER A 34 -13.84 -13.23 4.77
CA SER A 34 -14.90 -14.12 4.26
C SER A 34 -16.21 -13.35 4.06
N PHE A 35 -16.55 -12.45 4.97
CA PHE A 35 -17.73 -11.59 4.85
C PHE A 35 -17.61 -10.64 3.65
N LEU A 36 -16.48 -9.95 3.50
CA LEU A 36 -16.22 -9.08 2.34
C LEU A 36 -16.19 -9.87 1.03
N GLY A 37 -15.62 -11.08 1.02
CA GLY A 37 -15.60 -11.97 -0.15
C GLY A 37 -17.01 -12.41 -0.56
N VAL A 38 -17.88 -12.73 0.39
CA VAL A 38 -19.30 -13.01 0.14
C VAL A 38 -20.00 -11.78 -0.45
N LEU A 39 -19.76 -10.59 0.11
CA LEU A 39 -20.31 -9.36 -0.45
C LEU A 39 -19.82 -9.10 -1.88
N ALA A 40 -18.53 -9.35 -2.17
CA ALA A 40 -17.96 -9.23 -3.50
C ALA A 40 -18.62 -10.20 -4.50
N PHE A 41 -19.00 -11.41 -4.08
CA PHE A 41 -19.77 -12.34 -4.90
C PHE A 41 -21.23 -11.93 -5.09
N LEU A 42 -21.85 -11.26 -4.10
CA LEU A 42 -23.22 -10.77 -4.18
C LEU A 42 -23.35 -9.50 -5.03
N PHE A 43 -22.35 -8.61 -4.97
CA PHE A 43 -22.33 -7.32 -5.66
C PHE A 43 -21.08 -7.14 -6.55
N PRO A 44 -20.78 -8.10 -7.44
CA PRO A 44 -19.58 -8.08 -8.26
C PRO A 44 -19.48 -6.82 -9.13
N GLN A 45 -20.60 -6.25 -9.56
CA GLN A 45 -20.66 -5.06 -10.40
C GLN A 45 -20.12 -3.79 -9.74
N TYR A 46 -20.17 -3.72 -8.40
CA TYR A 46 -19.73 -2.54 -7.65
C TYR A 46 -18.43 -2.80 -6.90
N LEU A 47 -18.21 -4.05 -6.46
CA LEU A 47 -17.12 -4.39 -5.55
C LEU A 47 -15.94 -5.06 -6.24
N THR A 48 -16.08 -5.56 -7.47
CA THR A 48 -14.99 -6.27 -8.16
C THR A 48 -14.58 -5.59 -9.46
N THR A 49 -13.30 -5.68 -9.76
CA THR A 49 -12.67 -5.11 -10.94
C THR A 49 -12.95 -6.01 -12.16
N PRO A 50 -13.48 -5.48 -13.28
CA PRO A 50 -13.81 -6.28 -14.46
C PRO A 50 -12.64 -7.08 -15.03
N GLU A 51 -11.45 -6.52 -15.02
CA GLU A 51 -10.23 -7.15 -15.55
C GLU A 51 -9.79 -8.30 -14.65
N LEU A 52 -9.80 -8.11 -13.33
CA LEU A 52 -9.42 -9.15 -12.37
C LEU A 52 -10.38 -10.33 -12.43
N ARG A 53 -11.69 -10.08 -12.56
CA ARG A 53 -12.71 -11.13 -12.73
C ARG A 53 -12.40 -12.11 -13.86
N LYS A 54 -11.78 -11.64 -14.94
CA LYS A 54 -11.41 -12.47 -16.09
C LYS A 54 -10.14 -13.29 -15.82
N SER A 55 -9.33 -12.88 -14.84
CA SER A 55 -8.04 -13.49 -14.52
C SER A 55 -8.09 -14.61 -13.48
N TYR A 56 -9.06 -14.60 -12.56
CA TYR A 56 -9.15 -15.59 -11.49
C TYR A 56 -10.22 -16.65 -11.73
N ASN A 57 -9.91 -17.89 -11.32
CA ASN A 57 -10.85 -19.00 -11.37
C ASN A 57 -11.87 -18.88 -10.23
N VAL A 58 -13.16 -18.80 -10.56
CA VAL A 58 -14.25 -18.64 -9.59
C VAL A 58 -14.31 -19.83 -8.62
N ASP A 59 -14.13 -21.06 -9.09
CA ASP A 59 -14.15 -22.25 -8.24
C ASP A 59 -13.00 -22.25 -7.24
N LEU A 60 -11.82 -21.80 -7.66
CA LEU A 60 -10.68 -21.61 -6.76
C LEU A 60 -11.01 -20.56 -5.68
N MET A 61 -11.61 -19.42 -6.05
CA MET A 61 -12.00 -18.40 -5.09
C MET A 61 -13.05 -18.93 -4.09
N ARG A 62 -13.99 -19.75 -4.54
CA ARG A 62 -14.95 -20.44 -3.65
C ARG A 62 -14.26 -21.40 -2.69
N GLN A 63 -13.29 -22.17 -3.15
CA GLN A 63 -12.53 -23.09 -2.30
C GLN A 63 -11.73 -22.33 -1.23
N ILE A 64 -11.08 -21.22 -1.61
CA ILE A 64 -10.36 -20.35 -0.68
C ILE A 64 -11.33 -19.77 0.37
N LEU A 65 -12.49 -19.27 -0.06
CA LEU A 65 -13.52 -18.75 0.84
C LEU A 65 -14.04 -19.82 1.81
N LEU A 66 -14.30 -21.03 1.32
CA LEU A 66 -14.70 -22.15 2.18
C LEU A 66 -13.61 -22.46 3.22
N GLY A 67 -12.35 -22.55 2.80
CA GLY A 67 -11.22 -22.78 3.70
C GLY A 67 -11.13 -21.71 4.78
N ALA A 68 -11.25 -20.43 4.40
CA ALA A 68 -11.24 -19.30 5.32
C ALA A 68 -12.39 -19.35 6.33
N LEU A 69 -13.62 -19.67 5.89
CA LEU A 69 -14.79 -19.83 6.75
C LEU A 69 -14.60 -20.97 7.77
N VAL A 70 -14.10 -22.12 7.32
CA VAL A 70 -13.88 -23.30 8.17
C VAL A 70 -12.79 -23.03 9.21
N VAL A 71 -11.64 -22.49 8.78
CA VAL A 71 -10.53 -22.18 9.69
C VAL A 71 -10.93 -21.08 10.68
N GLY A 72 -11.52 -19.98 10.19
CA GLY A 72 -11.97 -18.87 11.03
C GLY A 72 -13.03 -19.31 12.04
N GLY A 73 -14.05 -20.02 11.58
CA GLY A 73 -15.11 -20.57 12.44
C GLY A 73 -14.58 -21.59 13.46
N GLY A 74 -13.70 -22.49 13.04
CA GLY A 74 -13.07 -23.49 13.91
C GLY A 74 -12.21 -22.86 15.01
N LEU A 75 -11.32 -21.92 14.66
CA LEU A 75 -10.52 -21.17 15.64
C LEU A 75 -11.40 -20.40 16.62
N SER A 76 -12.45 -19.75 16.12
CA SER A 76 -13.41 -19.05 16.97
C SER A 76 -14.12 -19.98 17.96
N LEU A 77 -14.62 -21.13 17.50
CA LEU A 77 -15.30 -22.11 18.34
C LEU A 77 -14.37 -22.66 19.42
N VAL A 78 -13.15 -23.07 19.05
CA VAL A 78 -12.14 -23.54 20.01
C VAL A 78 -11.89 -22.48 21.07
N ASN A 79 -11.61 -21.25 20.67
CA ASN A 79 -11.38 -20.16 21.62
C ASN A 79 -12.58 -19.90 22.54
N ILE A 80 -13.81 -19.94 22.01
CA ILE A 80 -15.03 -19.75 22.80
C ILE A 80 -15.21 -20.88 23.82
N LEU A 81 -15.09 -22.15 23.38
CA LEU A 81 -15.25 -23.34 24.23
C LEU A 81 -14.21 -23.41 25.35
N PHE A 82 -12.97 -23.03 25.08
CA PHE A 82 -11.88 -23.03 26.07
C PHE A 82 -11.76 -21.71 26.84
N ASN A 83 -12.74 -20.80 26.74
CA ASN A 83 -12.76 -19.51 27.44
C ASN A 83 -11.53 -18.61 27.16
N ARG A 84 -11.01 -18.65 25.92
CA ARG A 84 -9.85 -17.88 25.45
C ARG A 84 -10.31 -16.76 24.53
N SER A 85 -9.98 -15.50 24.85
CA SER A 85 -10.36 -14.32 24.05
C SER A 85 -11.82 -14.38 23.50
N ARG A 86 -12.78 -14.72 24.37
CA ARG A 86 -14.16 -15.02 23.97
C ARG A 86 -14.82 -13.90 23.19
N TRP A 87 -14.60 -12.65 23.61
CA TRP A 87 -15.22 -11.48 22.97
C TRP A 87 -14.72 -11.30 21.52
N LEU A 88 -13.43 -11.49 21.27
CA LEU A 88 -12.82 -11.37 19.95
C LEU A 88 -13.29 -12.51 19.03
N SER A 89 -13.27 -13.72 19.59
CA SER A 89 -13.66 -14.94 18.87
C SER A 89 -15.16 -14.99 18.61
N ALA A 90 -15.99 -14.40 19.48
CA ALA A 90 -17.43 -14.24 19.26
C ALA A 90 -17.71 -13.26 18.12
N ALA A 91 -17.00 -12.12 18.06
CA ALA A 91 -17.13 -11.18 16.93
C ALA A 91 -16.72 -11.84 15.61
N ALA A 92 -15.60 -12.57 15.61
CA ALA A 92 -15.17 -13.36 14.46
C ALA A 92 -16.19 -14.43 14.06
N PHE A 93 -16.75 -15.16 15.03
CA PHE A 93 -17.77 -16.18 14.78
C PHE A 93 -19.02 -15.58 14.17
N LEU A 94 -19.49 -14.43 14.67
CA LEU A 94 -20.63 -13.71 14.11
C LEU A 94 -20.41 -13.37 12.64
N LEU A 95 -19.23 -12.84 12.26
CA LEU A 95 -18.90 -12.55 10.87
C LEU A 95 -18.90 -13.81 9.99
N VAL A 96 -18.30 -14.90 10.47
CA VAL A 96 -18.28 -16.19 9.76
C VAL A 96 -19.69 -16.73 9.57
N THR A 97 -20.52 -16.68 10.61
CA THR A 97 -21.92 -17.12 10.54
C THR A 97 -22.72 -16.23 9.59
N SER A 98 -22.58 -14.89 9.65
CA SER A 98 -23.24 -13.98 8.72
C SER A 98 -22.83 -14.25 7.28
N ALA A 99 -21.54 -14.45 7.01
CA ALA A 99 -21.04 -14.80 5.68
C ALA A 99 -21.63 -16.13 5.19
N ALA A 100 -21.71 -17.15 6.05
CA ALA A 100 -22.33 -18.44 5.72
C ALA A 100 -23.85 -18.31 5.44
N LEU A 101 -24.57 -17.52 6.25
CA LEU A 101 -26.01 -17.27 6.08
C LEU A 101 -26.32 -16.50 4.78
N LEU A 102 -25.41 -15.65 4.34
CA LEU A 102 -25.50 -14.95 3.06
C LEU A 102 -25.17 -15.87 1.85
N GLY A 103 -24.93 -17.16 2.06
CA GLY A 103 -24.66 -18.16 1.03
C GLY A 103 -23.22 -18.70 1.03
N GLY A 104 -22.32 -18.09 1.82
CA GLY A 104 -20.94 -18.52 2.00
C GLY A 104 -20.18 -18.75 0.68
N HIS A 105 -19.53 -19.90 0.57
CA HIS A 105 -18.77 -20.22 -0.65
C HIS A 105 -19.63 -20.58 -1.87
N LYS A 106 -20.95 -20.73 -1.71
CA LYS A 106 -21.90 -21.11 -2.79
C LYS A 106 -22.75 -19.95 -3.29
N VAL A 107 -22.45 -18.71 -2.85
CA VAL A 107 -23.15 -17.50 -3.30
C VAL A 107 -23.19 -17.45 -4.83
N PRO A 108 -24.37 -17.35 -5.47
CA PRO A 108 -24.46 -17.22 -6.91
C PRO A 108 -23.84 -15.89 -7.37
N VAL A 109 -23.12 -15.92 -8.49
CA VAL A 109 -22.63 -14.72 -9.16
C VAL A 109 -23.60 -14.42 -10.29
N HIS A 110 -24.25 -13.27 -10.23
CA HIS A 110 -25.20 -12.85 -11.26
C HIS A 110 -24.49 -12.07 -12.37
N ASP A 111 -25.03 -12.16 -13.58
CA ASP A 111 -24.61 -11.31 -14.70
C ASP A 111 -25.15 -9.88 -14.53
N PHE A 112 -24.41 -8.91 -15.07
CA PHE A 112 -24.73 -7.50 -15.00
C PHE A 112 -24.16 -6.75 -16.20
N ALA A 113 -24.65 -5.54 -16.43
CA ALA A 113 -24.26 -4.73 -17.58
C ALA A 113 -22.78 -4.31 -17.53
N ASP A 114 -22.13 -4.38 -18.69
CA ASP A 114 -20.78 -3.85 -18.89
C ASP A 114 -20.75 -2.33 -18.68
N GLY A 115 -19.61 -1.81 -18.17
CA GLY A 115 -19.41 -0.38 -17.94
C GLY A 115 -19.97 0.18 -16.62
N THR A 116 -20.44 -0.69 -15.71
CA THR A 116 -20.88 -0.28 -14.37
C THR A 116 -19.69 0.26 -13.55
N PRO A 117 -19.78 1.46 -12.93
CA PRO A 117 -18.72 1.96 -12.05
C PRO A 117 -18.49 1.04 -10.85
N TYR A 118 -17.22 0.84 -10.50
CA TYR A 118 -16.80 -0.04 -9.42
C TYR A 118 -15.77 0.64 -8.50
N ILE A 119 -15.68 0.16 -7.26
CA ILE A 119 -14.78 0.67 -6.23
C ILE A 119 -13.50 -0.18 -6.09
N GLY A 120 -13.50 -1.40 -6.64
CA GLY A 120 -12.30 -2.27 -6.70
C GLY A 120 -11.93 -2.86 -5.34
N LEU A 121 -12.92 -3.31 -4.55
CA LEU A 121 -12.69 -3.94 -3.25
C LEU A 121 -11.83 -5.19 -3.37
N ASP A 122 -11.98 -5.95 -4.46
CA ASP A 122 -11.15 -7.12 -4.75
C ASP A 122 -9.66 -6.78 -4.88
N TRP A 123 -9.32 -5.74 -5.65
CA TRP A 123 -7.95 -5.25 -5.76
C TRP A 123 -7.40 -4.79 -4.42
N PHE A 124 -8.20 -4.00 -3.67
CA PHE A 124 -7.82 -3.56 -2.32
C PHE A 124 -7.52 -4.74 -1.38
N VAL A 125 -8.38 -5.77 -1.37
CA VAL A 125 -8.20 -6.96 -0.52
C VAL A 125 -6.95 -7.73 -0.94
N LEU A 126 -6.75 -7.93 -2.24
CA LEU A 126 -5.58 -8.63 -2.78
C LEU A 126 -4.28 -7.89 -2.46
N ASP A 127 -4.27 -6.56 -2.60
CA ASP A 127 -3.10 -5.74 -2.30
C ASP A 127 -2.80 -5.71 -0.79
N LEU A 128 -3.80 -5.46 0.05
CA LEU A 128 -3.63 -5.48 1.51
C LEU A 128 -3.10 -6.83 1.99
N PHE A 129 -3.73 -7.92 1.55
CA PHE A 129 -3.38 -9.26 2.02
C PHE A 129 -2.07 -9.75 1.39
N GLY A 130 -1.87 -9.52 0.10
CA GLY A 130 -0.65 -9.88 -0.61
C GLY A 130 0.55 -9.17 -0.01
N SER A 131 0.45 -7.85 0.18
CA SER A 131 1.50 -7.05 0.82
C SER A 131 1.73 -7.47 2.28
N ALA A 132 0.68 -7.63 3.08
CA ALA A 132 0.81 -8.09 4.45
C ALA A 132 1.48 -9.47 4.53
N LEU A 133 1.04 -10.44 3.73
CA LEU A 133 1.60 -11.80 3.72
C LEU A 133 3.09 -11.79 3.35
N ILE A 134 3.43 -11.15 2.22
CA ILE A 134 4.79 -11.12 1.69
C ILE A 134 5.71 -10.36 2.64
N PHE A 135 5.35 -9.12 2.99
CA PHE A 135 6.27 -8.25 3.70
C PHE A 135 6.31 -8.53 5.20
N ILE A 136 5.20 -8.92 5.87
CA ILE A 136 5.31 -9.37 7.26
C ILE A 136 6.18 -10.62 7.32
N PHE A 137 6.05 -11.55 6.37
CA PHE A 137 6.92 -12.73 6.32
C PHE A 137 8.40 -12.33 6.16
N ILE A 138 8.72 -11.48 5.18
CA ILE A 138 10.08 -10.99 4.93
C ILE A 138 10.63 -10.26 6.16
N GLU A 139 9.86 -9.35 6.76
CA GLU A 139 10.25 -8.58 7.93
C GLU A 139 10.41 -9.43 9.18
N LYS A 140 9.71 -10.56 9.32
CA LYS A 140 9.94 -11.49 10.44
C LYS A 140 11.10 -12.44 10.20
N LEU A 141 11.40 -12.77 8.95
CA LEU A 141 12.53 -13.62 8.59
C LEU A 141 13.86 -12.85 8.63
N PHE A 142 13.88 -11.59 8.18
CA PHE A 142 15.08 -10.77 8.00
C PHE A 142 15.02 -9.42 8.74
N ALA A 143 14.32 -9.37 9.86
CA ALA A 143 14.04 -8.13 10.60
C ALA A 143 15.30 -7.31 10.89
N LEU A 144 15.26 -6.03 10.52
CA LEU A 144 16.23 -5.06 11.00
C LEU A 144 15.99 -4.79 12.51
N ARG A 145 14.76 -4.42 12.87
CA ARG A 145 14.33 -4.23 14.27
C ARG A 145 13.55 -5.46 14.73
N LYS A 146 14.24 -6.44 15.34
CA LYS A 146 13.66 -7.74 15.74
C LYS A 146 12.55 -7.63 16.79
N ASP A 147 12.64 -6.63 17.66
CA ASP A 147 11.67 -6.42 18.74
C ASP A 147 10.41 -5.65 18.28
N GLN A 148 10.39 -5.17 17.03
CA GLN A 148 9.22 -4.46 16.50
C GLN A 148 8.06 -5.46 16.28
N PRO A 149 6.91 -5.27 16.95
CA PRO A 149 5.75 -6.12 16.73
C PRO A 149 5.11 -5.85 15.36
N VAL A 150 4.26 -6.77 14.88
CA VAL A 150 3.48 -6.56 13.65
C VAL A 150 2.55 -5.35 13.80
N PHE A 151 1.85 -5.27 14.94
CA PHE A 151 1.00 -4.13 15.29
C PHE A 151 1.82 -3.11 16.07
N ARG A 152 2.78 -2.45 15.41
CA ARG A 152 3.60 -1.39 16.04
C ARG A 152 2.79 -0.14 16.37
N ALA A 153 3.38 0.79 17.13
CA ALA A 153 2.71 2.06 17.43
C ALA A 153 2.22 2.74 16.13
N GLU A 154 1.00 3.29 16.19
CA GLU A 154 0.33 4.01 15.11
C GLU A 154 -0.02 3.17 13.86
N TRP A 155 0.06 1.84 13.90
CA TRP A 155 -0.29 0.99 12.75
C TRP A 155 -1.71 1.25 12.23
N GLN A 156 -2.64 1.66 13.09
CA GLN A 156 -4.01 2.02 12.70
C GLN A 156 -4.04 3.28 11.85
N CYS A 157 -3.19 4.26 12.15
CA CYS A 157 -3.09 5.48 11.36
C CYS A 157 -2.68 5.13 9.93
N ASP A 158 -1.67 4.27 9.80
CA ASP A 158 -1.15 3.83 8.51
C ASP A 158 -2.16 2.95 7.77
N LEU A 159 -2.89 2.09 8.47
CA LEU A 159 -3.97 1.30 7.88
C LEU A 159 -5.13 2.18 7.37
N HIS A 160 -5.52 3.22 8.10
CA HIS A 160 -6.57 4.13 7.62
C HIS A 160 -6.15 4.86 6.35
N HIS A 161 -4.90 5.34 6.29
CA HIS A 161 -4.36 5.90 5.05
C HIS A 161 -4.28 4.86 3.94
N PHE A 162 -3.83 3.63 4.23
CA PHE A 162 -3.83 2.53 3.27
C PHE A 162 -5.23 2.34 2.68
N ILE A 163 -6.26 2.19 3.51
CA ILE A 163 -7.65 1.98 3.06
C ILE A 163 -8.10 3.12 2.16
N VAL A 164 -7.99 4.36 2.63
CA VAL A 164 -8.52 5.51 1.89
C VAL A 164 -7.75 5.74 0.59
N ASN A 165 -6.41 5.70 0.64
CA ASN A 165 -5.57 5.94 -0.53
C ASN A 165 -5.80 4.88 -1.61
N HIS A 166 -5.86 3.59 -1.27
CA HIS A 166 -6.07 2.53 -2.27
C HIS A 166 -7.46 2.56 -2.91
N MET A 167 -8.50 2.96 -2.15
CA MET A 167 -9.83 3.19 -2.71
C MET A 167 -9.87 4.40 -3.67
N VAL A 168 -9.01 5.41 -3.46
CA VAL A 168 -8.90 6.58 -4.34
C VAL A 168 -8.09 6.27 -5.61
N VAL A 169 -7.10 5.38 -5.55
CA VAL A 169 -6.21 5.06 -6.70
C VAL A 169 -6.99 4.62 -7.93
N GLY A 170 -8.01 3.77 -7.78
CA GLY A 170 -8.84 3.31 -8.91
C GLY A 170 -9.52 4.48 -9.66
N PHE A 171 -10.06 5.43 -8.90
CA PHE A 171 -10.66 6.65 -9.47
C PHE A 171 -9.62 7.52 -10.20
N VAL A 172 -8.42 7.68 -9.62
CA VAL A 172 -7.34 8.46 -10.22
C VAL A 172 -6.86 7.85 -11.53
N LEU A 173 -6.68 6.52 -11.56
CA LEU A 173 -6.29 5.80 -12.77
C LEU A 173 -7.32 6.01 -13.88
N LEU A 174 -8.60 5.83 -13.57
CA LEU A 174 -9.69 6.03 -14.53
C LEU A 174 -9.73 7.48 -15.03
N ALA A 175 -9.71 8.46 -14.12
CA ALA A 175 -9.76 9.88 -14.46
C ALA A 175 -8.55 10.29 -15.32
N THR A 176 -7.34 9.86 -14.94
CA THR A 176 -6.11 10.17 -15.68
C THR A 176 -6.15 9.56 -17.07
N ASN A 177 -6.55 8.29 -17.20
CA ASN A 177 -6.67 7.63 -18.49
C ASN A 177 -7.67 8.37 -19.41
N LEU A 178 -8.88 8.69 -18.91
CA LEU A 178 -9.89 9.42 -19.68
C LEU A 178 -9.40 10.80 -20.12
N MET A 179 -8.76 11.54 -19.21
CA MET A 179 -8.22 12.87 -19.53
C MET A 179 -7.10 12.78 -20.57
N VAL A 180 -6.17 11.83 -20.44
CA VAL A 180 -5.08 11.68 -21.42
C VAL A 180 -5.61 11.29 -22.79
N HIS A 181 -6.56 10.35 -22.88
CA HIS A 181 -7.16 10.00 -24.17
C HIS A 181 -7.93 11.18 -24.77
N LYS A 182 -8.66 11.96 -23.96
CA LYS A 182 -9.40 13.13 -24.45
C LYS A 182 -8.47 14.24 -24.96
N PHE A 183 -7.43 14.58 -24.21
CA PHE A 183 -6.57 15.73 -24.52
C PHE A 183 -5.35 15.41 -25.37
N PHE A 184 -4.91 14.16 -25.40
CA PHE A 184 -3.70 13.72 -26.10
C PHE A 184 -3.93 12.49 -26.98
N GLY A 185 -5.17 11.99 -27.11
CA GLY A 185 -5.49 10.89 -28.03
C GLY A 185 -5.26 11.25 -29.50
N TRP A 186 -5.26 12.54 -29.83
CA TRP A 186 -4.95 13.05 -31.18
C TRP A 186 -3.47 12.94 -31.55
N ALA A 187 -2.56 12.79 -30.59
CA ALA A 187 -1.15 12.62 -30.90
C ALA A 187 -0.98 11.24 -31.57
N ALA A 188 -0.78 11.28 -32.90
CA ALA A 188 -0.72 10.11 -33.76
C ALA A 188 0.32 9.09 -33.28
N SER A 189 0.12 7.82 -33.66
CA SER A 189 1.13 6.75 -33.49
C SER A 189 2.42 7.04 -34.25
N ASP A 190 2.41 7.98 -35.20
CA ASP A 190 3.59 8.32 -35.99
C ASP A 190 4.47 9.32 -35.24
N GLY A 191 5.73 8.96 -34.98
CA GLY A 191 6.69 9.77 -34.22
C GLY A 191 7.14 9.11 -32.92
N ILE A 192 7.19 9.89 -31.82
CA ILE A 192 7.72 9.43 -30.51
C ILE A 192 6.91 8.25 -29.97
N ARG A 193 5.57 8.28 -30.08
CA ARG A 193 4.70 7.18 -29.62
C ARG A 193 5.00 5.88 -30.35
N GLY A 194 5.07 5.91 -31.67
CA GLY A 194 5.42 4.73 -32.48
C GLY A 194 6.83 4.22 -32.20
N TRP A 195 7.78 5.13 -31.98
CA TRP A 195 9.14 4.74 -31.56
C TRP A 195 9.13 4.02 -30.21
N VAL A 196 8.44 4.55 -29.19
CA VAL A 196 8.31 3.92 -27.85
C VAL A 196 7.62 2.56 -27.95
N GLN A 197 6.56 2.45 -28.75
CA GLN A 197 5.83 1.20 -28.96
C GLN A 197 6.65 0.15 -29.72
N GLY A 198 7.57 0.59 -30.58
CA GLY A 198 8.48 -0.29 -31.32
C GLY A 198 9.69 -0.78 -30.51
N LEU A 199 9.88 -0.30 -29.29
CA LEU A 199 10.97 -0.77 -28.42
C LEU A 199 10.73 -2.21 -27.98
N ASN A 200 11.81 -2.98 -27.85
CA ASN A 200 11.71 -4.28 -27.19
C ASN A 200 11.30 -4.10 -25.71
N PHE A 201 10.62 -5.12 -25.18
CA PHE A 201 10.02 -5.09 -23.84
C PHE A 201 10.98 -4.62 -22.75
N TRP A 202 12.23 -5.13 -22.70
CA TRP A 202 13.17 -4.81 -21.63
C TRP A 202 13.67 -3.36 -21.68
N VAL A 203 13.90 -2.83 -22.88
CA VAL A 203 14.29 -1.42 -23.06
C VAL A 203 13.10 -0.50 -22.73
N ALA A 204 11.90 -0.85 -23.19
CA ALA A 204 10.68 -0.11 -22.83
C ALA A 204 10.44 -0.12 -21.32
N LEU A 205 10.64 -1.27 -20.65
CA LEU A 205 10.49 -1.42 -19.21
C LEU A 205 11.52 -0.59 -18.43
N PHE A 206 12.77 -0.57 -18.86
CA PHE A 206 13.76 0.30 -18.24
C PHE A 206 13.39 1.78 -18.41
N LEU A 207 12.98 2.19 -19.61
CA LEU A 207 12.63 3.57 -19.90
C LEU A 207 11.37 4.03 -19.15
N ILE A 208 10.33 3.21 -19.03
CA ILE A 208 9.12 3.59 -18.27
C ILE A 208 9.46 3.80 -16.79
N VAL A 209 10.27 2.92 -16.19
CA VAL A 209 10.72 3.07 -14.78
C VAL A 209 11.56 4.34 -14.66
N LEU A 210 12.46 4.60 -15.60
CA LEU A 210 13.33 5.78 -15.57
C LEU A 210 12.54 7.09 -15.70
N VAL A 211 11.62 7.16 -16.66
CA VAL A 211 10.74 8.33 -16.85
C VAL A 211 9.89 8.56 -15.61
N ALA A 212 9.28 7.50 -15.08
CA ALA A 212 8.48 7.59 -13.88
C ALA A 212 9.30 8.07 -12.68
N ASP A 213 10.50 7.53 -12.47
CA ASP A 213 11.35 7.89 -11.34
C ASP A 213 11.95 9.29 -11.48
N LEU A 214 12.24 9.77 -12.70
CA LEU A 214 12.66 11.15 -12.92
C LEU A 214 11.56 12.14 -12.52
N VAL A 215 10.32 11.86 -12.91
CA VAL A 215 9.18 12.71 -12.53
C VAL A 215 8.90 12.62 -11.04
N GLN A 216 8.94 11.40 -10.48
CA GLN A 216 8.81 11.17 -9.05
C GLN A 216 9.90 11.93 -8.29
N TYR A 217 11.16 11.84 -8.68
CA TYR A 217 12.30 12.48 -8.05
C TYR A 217 12.10 14.00 -7.95
N TRP A 218 11.74 14.67 -9.04
CA TRP A 218 11.54 16.12 -9.03
C TRP A 218 10.29 16.53 -8.26
N THR A 219 9.22 15.76 -8.35
CA THR A 219 8.00 15.99 -7.56
C THR A 219 8.28 15.83 -6.06
N HIS A 220 9.05 14.79 -5.71
CA HIS A 220 9.43 14.47 -4.35
C HIS A 220 10.37 15.51 -3.75
N ARG A 221 11.37 15.94 -4.52
CA ARG A 221 12.21 17.07 -4.15
C ARG A 221 11.41 18.34 -3.94
N ALA A 222 10.42 18.62 -4.80
CA ALA A 222 9.53 19.77 -4.62
C ALA A 222 8.68 19.66 -3.34
N TYR A 223 8.26 18.44 -2.94
CA TYR A 223 7.61 18.25 -1.63
C TYR A 223 8.51 18.66 -0.48
N HIS A 224 9.82 18.49 -0.57
CA HIS A 224 10.76 18.91 0.47
C HIS A 224 11.11 20.40 0.41
N GLU A 225 11.38 20.92 -0.79
CA GLU A 225 11.94 22.26 -0.95
C GLU A 225 10.86 23.37 -1.00
N VAL A 226 9.59 23.04 -1.23
CA VAL A 226 8.48 24.01 -1.28
C VAL A 226 7.62 23.91 0.00
N PRO A 227 7.57 24.95 0.86
CA PRO A 227 6.93 24.87 2.17
C PRO A 227 5.45 24.46 2.16
N THR A 228 4.69 24.81 1.13
CA THR A 228 3.27 24.43 1.01
C THR A 228 3.10 22.96 0.62
N LEU A 229 3.99 22.44 -0.22
CA LEU A 229 4.01 21.03 -0.62
C LEU A 229 4.52 20.14 0.52
N TRP A 230 5.50 20.63 1.28
CA TRP A 230 6.00 19.96 2.47
C TRP A 230 4.91 19.68 3.49
N ARG A 231 3.92 20.57 3.65
CA ARG A 231 2.81 20.31 4.57
C ARG A 231 2.04 19.03 4.26
N LEU A 232 1.89 18.71 2.97
CA LEU A 232 1.27 17.47 2.53
C LEU A 232 2.19 16.28 2.87
N HIS A 233 3.46 16.41 2.52
CA HIS A 233 4.44 15.34 2.61
C HIS A 233 4.99 15.08 4.01
N ALA A 234 4.90 16.07 4.90
CA ALA A 234 5.20 15.91 6.33
C ALA A 234 4.29 14.85 6.97
N VAL A 235 3.08 14.63 6.43
CA VAL A 235 2.23 13.51 6.84
C VAL A 235 2.95 12.18 6.59
N HIS A 236 3.55 12.01 5.43
CA HIS A 236 4.35 10.84 5.09
C HIS A 236 5.58 10.70 5.98
N HIS A 237 6.35 11.78 6.13
CA HIS A 237 7.51 11.79 7.02
C HIS A 237 7.17 11.68 8.50
N SER A 238 5.90 11.79 8.94
CA SER A 238 5.56 11.70 10.36
C SER A 238 5.71 10.29 10.94
N VAL A 239 5.97 9.28 10.11
CA VAL A 239 6.15 7.89 10.57
C VAL A 239 7.40 7.78 11.45
N LYS A 240 7.22 7.28 12.68
CA LYS A 240 8.32 7.09 13.65
C LYS A 240 8.89 5.67 13.66
N SER A 241 8.29 4.75 12.93
CA SER A 241 8.70 3.35 12.87
C SER A 241 8.40 2.79 11.48
N MET A 242 9.44 2.32 10.81
CA MET A 242 9.33 1.84 9.43
C MET A 242 8.92 0.37 9.40
N ASP A 243 7.99 0.05 8.52
CA ASP A 243 7.61 -1.29 8.07
C ASP A 243 6.86 -1.19 6.73
N TRP A 244 6.39 -2.32 6.23
CA TRP A 244 5.63 -2.44 5.00
C TRP A 244 4.39 -1.51 4.93
N LEU A 245 3.80 -1.14 6.06
CA LEU A 245 2.61 -0.29 6.09
C LEU A 245 2.96 1.20 6.16
N ALA A 246 4.16 1.55 6.63
CA ALA A 246 4.62 2.92 6.82
C ALA A 246 4.45 3.78 5.55
N GLY A 247 4.83 3.25 4.39
CA GLY A 247 4.73 3.97 3.11
C GLY A 247 3.31 4.38 2.72
N SER A 248 2.29 3.78 3.34
CA SER A 248 0.90 4.12 3.06
C SER A 248 0.42 5.37 3.76
N ARG A 249 1.11 5.82 4.83
CA ARG A 249 0.84 7.11 5.47
C ARG A 249 1.20 8.20 4.46
N GLN A 250 0.20 8.71 3.76
CA GLN A 250 0.40 9.70 2.70
C GLN A 250 -0.87 10.54 2.57
N HIS A 251 -0.71 11.85 2.43
CA HIS A 251 -1.86 12.72 2.27
C HIS A 251 -2.54 12.50 0.90
N ILE A 252 -3.87 12.52 0.83
CA ILE A 252 -4.62 12.29 -0.43
C ILE A 252 -4.21 13.30 -1.50
N GLY A 253 -4.01 14.57 -1.14
CA GLY A 253 -3.53 15.60 -2.08
C GLY A 253 -2.18 15.25 -2.71
N GLU A 254 -1.25 14.73 -1.91
CA GLU A 254 0.05 14.23 -2.41
C GLU A 254 -0.14 13.03 -3.33
N LEU A 255 -1.01 12.08 -2.98
CA LEU A 255 -1.37 10.94 -3.84
C LEU A 255 -1.85 11.40 -5.21
N LEU A 256 -2.79 12.35 -5.25
CA LEU A 256 -3.36 12.87 -6.50
C LEU A 256 -2.30 13.55 -7.37
N ILE A 257 -1.48 14.42 -6.77
CA ILE A 257 -0.41 15.13 -7.49
C ILE A 257 0.60 14.14 -8.05
N THR A 258 1.15 13.28 -7.19
CA THR A 258 2.18 12.32 -7.56
C THR A 258 1.71 11.36 -8.64
N ARG A 259 0.53 10.74 -8.48
CA ARG A 259 0.00 9.79 -9.47
C ARG A 259 -0.30 10.46 -10.80
N THR A 260 -0.89 11.65 -10.78
CA THR A 260 -1.19 12.39 -12.02
C THR A 260 0.09 12.75 -12.77
N LEU A 261 1.08 13.32 -12.06
CA LEU A 261 2.34 13.76 -12.68
C LEU A 261 3.14 12.58 -13.24
N VAL A 262 3.20 11.44 -12.53
CA VAL A 262 3.93 10.26 -13.01
C VAL A 262 3.22 9.57 -14.17
N LEU A 263 1.89 9.43 -14.12
CA LEU A 263 1.13 8.70 -15.15
C LEU A 263 0.95 9.49 -16.43
N ALA A 264 0.83 10.82 -16.36
CA ALA A 264 0.66 11.68 -17.54
C ALA A 264 1.73 11.43 -18.64
N PRO A 265 3.05 11.51 -18.37
CA PRO A 265 4.07 11.24 -19.37
C PRO A 265 4.09 9.79 -19.83
N ILE A 266 3.77 8.82 -18.97
CA ILE A 266 3.68 7.40 -19.36
C ILE A 266 2.60 7.21 -20.44
N TYR A 267 1.41 7.76 -20.23
CA TYR A 267 0.33 7.68 -21.22
C TYR A 267 0.57 8.57 -22.45
N VAL A 268 1.24 9.72 -22.30
CA VAL A 268 1.62 10.58 -23.43
C VAL A 268 2.67 9.90 -24.31
N LEU A 269 3.66 9.23 -23.73
CA LEU A 269 4.70 8.50 -24.49
C LEU A 269 4.17 7.21 -25.15
N GLY A 270 3.04 6.67 -24.67
CA GLY A 270 2.34 5.59 -25.33
C GLY A 270 2.98 4.21 -25.14
N PHE A 271 3.60 3.95 -23.98
CA PHE A 271 4.09 2.62 -23.61
C PHE A 271 3.00 1.55 -23.78
N SER A 272 3.40 0.34 -24.20
CA SER A 272 2.45 -0.76 -24.37
C SER A 272 1.80 -1.15 -23.03
N LYS A 273 0.62 -1.77 -23.10
CA LYS A 273 -0.11 -2.20 -21.91
C LYS A 273 0.73 -3.14 -21.04
N GLU A 274 1.44 -4.08 -21.68
CA GLU A 274 2.26 -5.08 -21.01
C GLU A 274 3.41 -4.42 -20.21
N VAL A 275 4.02 -3.36 -20.77
CA VAL A 275 5.09 -2.60 -20.12
C VAL A 275 4.55 -1.79 -18.95
N ILE A 276 3.37 -1.17 -19.11
CA ILE A 276 2.69 -0.44 -18.03
C ILE A 276 2.31 -1.39 -16.89
N ASP A 277 1.72 -2.54 -17.20
CA ASP A 277 1.33 -3.54 -16.20
C ASP A 277 2.57 -4.04 -15.42
N ALA A 278 3.69 -4.31 -16.11
CA ALA A 278 4.94 -4.69 -15.47
C ALA A 278 5.49 -3.57 -14.57
N TYR A 279 5.43 -2.31 -15.01
CA TYR A 279 5.81 -1.17 -14.20
C TYR A 279 4.95 -1.04 -12.93
N ILE A 280 3.62 -1.22 -13.03
CA ILE A 280 2.70 -1.17 -11.89
C ILE A 280 3.11 -2.20 -10.82
N VAL A 281 3.50 -3.41 -11.21
CA VAL A 281 4.02 -4.43 -10.28
C VAL A 281 5.32 -3.98 -9.63
N ILE A 282 6.27 -3.45 -10.42
CA ILE A 282 7.56 -2.96 -9.91
C ILE A 282 7.36 -1.83 -8.90
N VAL A 283 6.54 -0.83 -9.22
CA VAL A 283 6.31 0.33 -8.34
C VAL A 283 5.49 -0.04 -7.11
N GLY A 284 4.50 -0.93 -7.23
CA GLY A 284 3.77 -1.45 -6.08
C GLY A 284 4.70 -2.16 -5.10
N PHE A 285 5.57 -3.05 -5.61
CA PHE A 285 6.56 -3.74 -4.79
C PHE A 285 7.58 -2.78 -4.17
N GLN A 286 8.22 -1.91 -4.97
CA GLN A 286 9.28 -1.01 -4.46
C GLN A 286 8.75 0.03 -3.48
N ALA A 287 7.53 0.54 -3.67
CA ALA A 287 6.92 1.49 -2.72
C ALA A 287 6.82 0.89 -1.31
N VAL A 288 6.40 -0.37 -1.20
CA VAL A 288 6.33 -1.10 0.08
C VAL A 288 7.73 -1.52 0.56
N PHE A 289 8.52 -2.11 -0.34
CA PHE A 289 9.85 -2.63 -0.02
C PHE A 289 10.79 -1.55 0.53
N ASN A 290 10.76 -0.34 0.00
CA ASN A 290 11.64 0.75 0.44
C ASN A 290 11.39 1.17 1.90
N HIS A 291 10.21 0.88 2.47
CA HIS A 291 9.87 1.18 3.86
C HIS A 291 9.97 -0.04 4.79
N ALA A 292 10.14 -1.24 4.23
CA ALA A 292 10.08 -2.47 5.00
C ALA A 292 11.16 -2.51 6.10
N ASN A 293 10.84 -3.12 7.24
CA ASN A 293 11.73 -3.28 8.39
C ASN A 293 12.83 -4.34 8.12
N VAL A 294 13.63 -4.14 7.07
CA VAL A 294 14.72 -5.02 6.65
C VAL A 294 15.94 -4.18 6.26
N SER A 295 17.14 -4.77 6.36
CA SER A 295 18.37 -4.16 5.85
C SER A 295 18.85 -4.93 4.62
N VAL A 296 18.75 -4.31 3.45
CA VAL A 296 19.19 -4.87 2.17
C VAL A 296 20.41 -4.08 1.63
N ARG A 297 21.60 -4.68 1.82
CA ARG A 297 22.89 -4.10 1.44
C ARG A 297 23.39 -4.74 0.15
N LEU A 298 23.20 -4.07 -0.98
CA LEU A 298 23.52 -4.61 -2.31
C LEU A 298 24.96 -4.33 -2.80
N GLY A 299 25.90 -4.04 -1.89
CA GLY A 299 27.27 -3.72 -2.27
C GLY A 299 27.32 -2.50 -3.22
N PRO A 300 27.98 -2.58 -4.39
CA PRO A 300 28.00 -1.51 -5.40
C PRO A 300 26.63 -1.17 -6.00
N LEU A 301 25.66 -2.10 -6.02
CA LEU A 301 24.33 -1.81 -6.59
C LEU A 301 23.54 -0.76 -5.78
N ARG A 302 24.00 -0.41 -4.57
CA ARG A 302 23.44 0.70 -3.77
C ARG A 302 23.49 2.05 -4.49
N TYR A 303 24.36 2.19 -5.48
CA TYR A 303 24.47 3.40 -6.30
C TYR A 303 23.47 3.42 -7.45
N LEU A 304 22.82 2.29 -7.74
CA LEU A 304 21.90 2.15 -8.85
C LEU A 304 20.45 1.97 -8.41
N ILE A 305 20.21 1.18 -7.35
CA ILE A 305 18.87 0.76 -6.94
C ILE A 305 18.57 1.28 -5.53
N VAL A 306 17.39 1.86 -5.37
CA VAL A 306 16.87 2.25 -4.05
C VAL A 306 16.53 1.00 -3.23
N THR A 307 16.93 1.01 -1.97
CA THR A 307 16.67 -0.08 -1.01
C THR A 307 16.14 0.51 0.30
N PRO A 308 15.63 -0.32 1.23
CA PRO A 308 15.34 0.12 2.60
C PRO A 308 16.47 0.94 3.23
N ASN A 309 17.73 0.52 3.04
CA ASN A 309 18.88 1.26 3.56
C ASN A 309 18.96 2.69 3.03
N PHE A 310 18.58 2.91 1.77
CA PHE A 310 18.60 4.23 1.14
C PHE A 310 17.42 5.08 1.59
N HIS A 311 16.22 4.52 1.55
CA HIS A 311 14.99 5.26 1.79
C HIS A 311 14.71 5.51 3.29
N HIS A 312 15.19 4.66 4.19
CA HIS A 312 15.10 4.94 5.62
C HIS A 312 15.94 6.14 6.04
N TRP A 313 17.07 6.41 5.36
CA TRP A 313 17.82 7.65 5.56
C TRP A 313 17.00 8.87 5.17
N HIS A 314 16.25 8.80 4.08
CA HIS A 314 15.37 9.88 3.65
C HIS A 314 14.29 10.22 4.70
N HIS A 315 13.73 9.21 5.36
CA HIS A 315 12.78 9.38 6.48
C HIS A 315 13.41 9.82 7.81
N SER A 316 14.72 10.03 7.85
CA SER A 316 15.43 10.34 9.09
C SER A 316 15.30 11.81 9.48
N GLN A 317 15.29 12.05 10.79
CA GLN A 317 15.43 13.39 11.36
C GLN A 317 16.89 13.84 11.53
N ASP A 318 17.85 12.96 11.21
CA ASP A 318 19.27 13.23 11.36
C ASP A 318 19.69 14.37 10.42
N ASP A 319 20.45 15.35 10.92
CA ASP A 319 20.86 16.53 10.14
C ASP A 319 21.58 16.18 8.83
N ALA A 320 22.30 15.05 8.79
CA ALA A 320 22.99 14.56 7.60
C ALA A 320 22.05 14.07 6.48
N ALA A 321 20.77 13.88 6.78
CA ALA A 321 19.79 13.25 5.90
C ALA A 321 18.56 14.12 5.58
N LEU A 322 18.44 15.28 6.22
CA LEU A 322 17.42 16.27 5.86
C LEU A 322 17.55 16.67 4.39
N ASP A 323 16.44 16.61 3.66
CA ASP A 323 16.33 17.00 2.25
C ASP A 323 17.33 16.25 1.35
N ARG A 324 17.36 14.92 1.49
CA ARG A 324 18.20 13.99 0.74
C ARG A 324 17.44 12.74 0.30
N ASN A 325 18.02 11.98 -0.63
CA ASN A 325 17.57 10.66 -1.06
C ASN A 325 16.12 10.63 -1.60
N TYR A 326 15.83 11.39 -2.66
CA TYR A 326 14.48 11.54 -3.21
C TYR A 326 14.03 10.45 -4.19
N ALA A 327 14.95 9.69 -4.78
CA ALA A 327 14.59 8.68 -5.78
C ALA A 327 13.74 7.54 -5.16
N ALA A 328 12.81 7.00 -5.93
CA ALA A 328 11.99 5.86 -5.53
C ALA A 328 12.50 4.53 -6.10
N HIS A 329 13.10 4.56 -7.30
CA HIS A 329 13.58 3.36 -7.99
C HIS A 329 15.10 3.33 -8.12
N PHE A 330 15.67 4.42 -8.64
CA PHE A 330 17.05 4.52 -9.08
C PHE A 330 17.86 5.48 -8.22
N ALA A 331 18.65 4.91 -7.29
CA ALA A 331 19.47 5.67 -6.37
C ALA A 331 20.47 6.60 -7.09
N PHE A 332 20.87 6.28 -8.33
CA PHE A 332 21.82 7.09 -9.08
C PHE A 332 21.32 8.51 -9.36
N LEU A 333 20.00 8.74 -9.37
CA LEU A 333 19.44 10.08 -9.56
C LEU A 333 19.90 11.04 -8.45
N ASP A 334 19.91 10.58 -7.19
CA ASP A 334 20.40 11.37 -6.08
C ASP A 334 21.90 11.63 -6.12
N TYR A 335 22.70 10.71 -6.67
CA TYR A 335 24.13 10.96 -6.88
C TYR A 335 24.35 11.95 -8.03
N LEU A 336 23.58 11.81 -9.11
CA LEU A 336 23.63 12.69 -10.28
C LEU A 336 23.25 14.13 -9.94
N PHE A 337 22.17 14.32 -9.16
CA PHE A 337 21.66 15.62 -8.78
C PHE A 337 22.19 16.14 -7.44
N GLY A 338 23.13 15.43 -6.82
CA GLY A 338 23.85 15.88 -5.62
C GLY A 338 23.03 15.87 -4.33
N THR A 339 22.00 15.02 -4.25
CA THR A 339 21.08 14.89 -3.11
C THR A 339 21.25 13.58 -2.34
N ALA A 340 22.22 12.74 -2.69
CA ALA A 340 22.52 11.52 -1.93
C ALA A 340 23.06 11.84 -0.51
N VAL A 341 22.58 11.10 0.49
CA VAL A 341 23.08 11.18 1.88
C VAL A 341 24.57 10.81 1.95
N LYS A 342 25.35 11.61 2.70
CA LYS A 342 26.80 11.45 2.88
C LYS A 342 27.19 11.14 4.34
N SER A 343 26.36 10.35 5.03
CA SER A 343 26.60 9.94 6.42
C SER A 343 27.61 8.80 6.50
N ASP A 344 28.48 8.82 7.51
CA ASP A 344 29.37 7.72 7.90
C ASP A 344 28.67 6.68 8.78
N GLN A 345 27.48 7.02 9.29
CA GLN A 345 26.69 6.11 10.11
C GLN A 345 26.09 4.99 9.28
N ARG A 346 25.92 3.83 9.95
CA ARG A 346 25.42 2.61 9.31
C ARG A 346 23.92 2.62 9.08
N TRP A 347 23.18 3.41 9.86
CA TRP A 347 21.72 3.50 9.87
C TRP A 347 21.28 4.80 10.57
N PRO A 348 20.15 5.43 10.20
CA PRO A 348 19.61 6.60 10.89
C PRO A 348 19.27 6.32 12.36
N LYS A 349 19.41 7.32 13.22
CA LYS A 349 19.07 7.20 14.65
C LYS A 349 17.56 7.22 14.84
N ASP A 350 16.93 8.27 14.34
CA ASP A 350 15.52 8.56 14.53
C ASP A 350 14.82 8.83 13.19
N TYR A 351 13.53 8.46 13.14
CA TYR A 351 12.63 8.74 12.03
C TYR A 351 11.56 9.74 12.44
N GLY A 352 10.89 10.32 11.47
CA GLY A 352 9.77 11.22 11.70
C GLY A 352 10.07 12.61 11.14
N VAL A 353 9.24 13.57 11.51
CA VAL A 353 9.48 14.99 11.22
C VAL A 353 10.24 15.64 12.39
N LYS A 354 11.32 16.36 12.09
CA LYS A 354 12.09 17.10 13.11
C LYS A 354 11.19 18.10 13.82
N GLY A 355 11.05 17.95 15.14
CA GLY A 355 10.17 18.76 15.99
C GLY A 355 8.76 18.17 16.21
N ASP A 356 8.44 17.03 15.60
CA ASP A 356 7.24 16.21 15.90
C ASP A 356 5.91 16.99 15.90
N TYR A 357 5.75 17.93 14.98
CA TYR A 357 4.59 18.84 14.94
C TYR A 357 3.40 18.31 14.13
N VAL A 358 3.53 17.15 13.48
CA VAL A 358 2.44 16.54 12.70
C VAL A 358 1.56 15.74 13.66
N PRO A 359 0.24 16.00 13.72
CA PRO A 359 -0.64 15.31 14.64
C PRO A 359 -0.79 13.82 14.27
N VAL A 360 -1.12 13.00 15.27
CA VAL A 360 -1.43 11.58 15.07
C VAL A 360 -2.90 11.40 14.70
N GLY A 361 -3.17 10.53 13.74
CA GLY A 361 -4.50 10.13 13.32
C GLY A 361 -4.90 10.66 11.95
N PHE A 362 -5.61 9.82 11.20
CA PHE A 362 -5.96 10.09 9.80
C PHE A 362 -6.69 11.43 9.62
N VAL A 363 -7.72 11.71 10.41
CA VAL A 363 -8.54 12.93 10.27
C VAL A 363 -7.72 14.18 10.59
N GLN A 364 -6.88 14.12 11.61
CA GLN A 364 -6.01 15.22 12.00
C GLN A 364 -4.95 15.47 10.92
N GLN A 365 -4.32 14.41 10.40
CA GLN A 365 -3.33 14.48 9.33
C GLN A 365 -3.93 14.95 8.00
N PHE A 366 -5.19 14.62 7.71
CA PHE A 366 -5.89 15.14 6.53
C PHE A 366 -6.14 16.66 6.62
N LYS A 367 -6.41 17.18 7.83
CA LYS A 367 -6.62 18.63 8.03
C LYS A 367 -5.32 19.41 8.17
N PHE A 368 -4.25 18.75 8.63
CA PHE A 368 -2.96 19.35 8.98
C PHE A 368 -2.42 20.35 7.94
N PRO A 369 -2.39 20.03 6.63
CA PRO A 369 -1.79 20.94 5.65
C PRO A 369 -2.48 22.30 5.53
N PHE A 370 -3.75 22.36 5.93
CA PHE A 370 -4.61 23.54 5.85
C PHE A 370 -4.71 24.31 7.17
N THR A 371 -4.33 23.69 8.29
CA THR A 371 -4.46 24.28 9.62
C THR A 371 -3.12 24.62 10.28
N TRP A 372 -2.01 24.06 9.79
CA TRP A 372 -0.68 24.34 10.32
C TRP A 372 -0.25 25.80 10.07
N LYS A 373 0.28 26.45 11.09
CA LYS A 373 0.60 27.89 11.10
C LYS A 373 2.09 28.22 11.01
N GLY A 374 2.96 27.22 10.88
CA GLY A 374 4.41 27.39 10.94
C GLY A 374 4.94 27.01 12.32
#